data_AF-Q6QBS2-F1
#
_entry.id   AF-Q6QBS2-F1
#
_cell.length_a   1.000
_cell.length_b   1.000
_cell.length_c   1.000
_cell.angle_alpha   90.00
_cell.angle_beta   90.00
_cell.angle_gamma   90.00
#
_symmetry.space_group_name_H-M   'P 1'
#
loop_
_entity.id
_entity.type
_entity.pdbx_description
1 polymer ?
#
loop_
_entity_poly.entity_id
_entity_poly.type
_entity_poly.pdbx_seq_one_letter_code
_entity_poly.pdbx_strand_id
1 'polypeptide(L)' 'NSDSECPLSHDGYCLHDGVCMYIEALDKYACNCVVGYIGERCQYRDLKWWELR' A
#
# COMPACT_ATOMS: atom_id res chain seq x y z
N ASN A 1 16.51 14.30 -7.26
CA ASN A 1 16.43 13.48 -6.05
C ASN A 1 14.98 13.08 -5.91
N SER A 2 14.73 11.79 -5.72
CA SER A 2 13.45 11.09 -5.96
C SER A 2 12.27 11.62 -5.16
N ASP A 3 11.23 12.13 -5.83
CA ASP A 3 9.93 12.41 -5.22
C ASP A 3 8.86 11.41 -5.73
N SER A 4 9.24 10.13 -5.83
CA SER A 4 8.27 9.02 -5.98
C SER A 4 7.81 8.47 -4.62
N GLU A 5 8.31 9.05 -3.54
CA GLU A 5 7.98 8.69 -2.17
C GLU A 5 6.79 9.51 -1.67
N CYS A 6 5.93 8.86 -0.88
CA CYS A 6 4.87 9.59 -0.21
C CYS A 6 5.45 10.64 0.76
N PRO A 7 4.74 11.75 0.99
CA PRO A 7 5.17 12.75 1.96
C PRO A 7 5.28 12.12 3.36
N LEU A 8 6.15 12.68 4.21
CA LEU A 8 6.33 12.22 5.60
C LEU A 8 5.03 12.17 6.42
N SER A 9 3.99 12.89 6.00
CA SER A 9 2.65 12.80 6.60
C SER A 9 1.96 11.45 6.39
N HIS A 10 2.40 10.68 5.40
CA HIS A 10 1.94 9.33 5.09
C HIS A 10 2.92 8.26 5.60
N ASP A 11 3.83 8.63 6.51
CA ASP A 11 4.62 7.67 7.26
C ASP A 11 3.68 6.77 8.09
N GLY A 12 3.78 5.45 7.89
CA GLY A 12 2.83 4.48 8.43
C GLY A 12 1.40 4.54 7.83
N TYR A 13 1.20 5.24 6.71
CA TYR A 13 -0.10 5.22 6.01
C TYR A 13 -0.42 3.81 5.51
N CYS A 14 0.55 3.13 4.88
CA CYS A 14 0.41 1.75 4.47
C CYS A 14 0.77 0.81 5.63
N LEU A 15 -0.16 -0.05 6.03
CA LEU A 15 0.03 -1.02 7.11
C LEU A 15 0.71 -2.29 6.59
N HIS A 16 1.20 -3.12 7.53
CA HIS A 16 1.76 -4.45 7.23
C HIS A 16 2.86 -4.46 6.16
N ASP A 17 3.87 -3.61 6.33
CA ASP A 17 5.01 -3.46 5.40
C ASP A 17 4.60 -3.04 3.97
N GLY A 18 3.40 -2.46 3.80
CA GLY A 18 3.00 -1.85 2.54
C GLY A 18 3.87 -0.65 2.18
N VAL A 19 4.15 -0.48 0.89
CA VAL A 19 4.97 0.63 0.38
C VAL A 19 4.05 1.72 -0.14
N CYS A 20 4.19 2.93 0.38
CA CYS A 20 3.43 4.07 -0.12
C CYS A 20 4.04 4.57 -1.44
N MET A 21 3.19 4.83 -2.42
CA MET A 21 3.58 5.32 -3.73
C MET A 21 2.68 6.46 -4.19
N TYR A 22 3.28 7.43 -4.88
CA TYR A 22 2.55 8.47 -5.59
C TYR A 22 2.27 8.05 -7.04
N ILE A 23 1.01 8.10 -7.45
CA ILE A 23 0.58 7.80 -8.82
C ILE A 23 0.31 9.13 -9.53
N GLU A 24 1.32 9.62 -10.25
CA GLU A 24 1.25 10.89 -11.02
C GLU A 24 0.08 10.90 -12.01
N ALA A 25 -0.22 9.77 -12.66
CA ALA A 25 -1.31 9.66 -13.62
C ALA A 25 -2.70 9.92 -13.03
N LEU A 26 -2.86 9.74 -11.72
CA LEU A 26 -4.11 9.95 -11.00
C LEU A 26 -4.05 11.12 -10.01
N ASP A 27 -2.87 11.75 -9.89
CA ASP A 27 -2.56 12.78 -8.88
C ASP A 27 -2.94 12.31 -7.45
N LYS A 28 -2.66 11.03 -7.16
CA LYS A 28 -3.12 10.36 -5.93
C LYS A 28 -2.07 9.48 -5.30
N TYR A 29 -2.14 9.36 -3.98
CA TYR A 29 -1.35 8.41 -3.21
C TYR A 29 -2.06 7.05 -3.13
N ALA A 30 -1.29 5.99 -3.21
CA ALA A 30 -1.76 4.62 -3.06
C ALA A 30 -0.74 3.78 -2.29
N CYS A 31 -1.21 2.68 -1.72
CA CYS A 31 -0.36 1.69 -1.08
C CYS A 31 -0.16 0.47 -1.98
N ASN A 32 1.10 0.10 -2.19
CA ASN A 32 1.46 -1.19 -2.74
C ASN A 32 1.53 -2.21 -1.60
N CYS A 33 0.55 -3.11 -1.53
CA CYS A 33 0.42 -4.07 -0.44
C CYS A 33 1.31 -5.30 -0.64
N VAL A 34 1.86 -5.80 0.48
CA VAL A 34 2.53 -7.09 0.50
C VAL A 34 1.53 -8.20 0.18
N VAL A 35 2.02 -9.24 -0.47
CA VAL A 35 1.26 -10.45 -0.80
C VAL A 35 0.49 -10.98 0.42
N GLY A 36 -0.83 -11.16 0.25
CA GLY A 36 -1.72 -11.60 1.32
C GLY A 36 -2.31 -10.47 2.17
N TYR A 37 -2.10 -9.21 1.80
CA TYR A 37 -2.79 -8.04 2.36
C TYR A 37 -3.47 -7.23 1.26
N ILE A 38 -4.65 -6.69 1.58
CA ILE A 38 -5.53 -5.94 0.67
C ILE A 38 -6.17 -4.75 1.38
N GLY A 39 -6.80 -3.88 0.58
CA GLY A 39 -7.41 -2.64 1.02
C GLY A 39 -6.57 -1.42 0.66
N GLU A 40 -7.16 -0.23 0.76
CA GLU A 40 -6.52 1.06 0.39
C GLU A 40 -5.20 1.30 1.15
N ARG A 41 -5.12 0.81 2.38
CA ARG A 41 -3.98 0.97 3.28
C ARG A 41 -3.34 -0.37 3.65
N CYS A 42 -3.63 -1.44 2.91
CA CYS A 42 -3.19 -2.80 3.22
C CYS A 42 -3.66 -3.28 4.60
N GLN A 43 -4.80 -2.76 5.07
CA GLN A 43 -5.29 -2.97 6.44
C GLN A 43 -5.95 -4.32 6.66
N TYR A 44 -6.30 -5.03 5.59
CA TYR A 44 -6.98 -6.32 5.67
C TYR A 44 -6.05 -7.42 5.21
N ARG A 45 -6.07 -8.56 5.91
CA ARG A 45 -5.44 -9.77 5.39
C ARG A 45 -6.32 -10.33 4.29
N ASP A 46 -5.74 -10.66 3.15
CA ASP A 46 -6.45 -11.32 2.07
C ASP A 46 -6.76 -12.77 2.46
N LEU A 47 -7.96 -12.96 3.02
CA LEU A 47 -8.43 -14.27 3.49
C LEU A 47 -8.61 -15.26 2.34
N LYS A 48 -8.68 -14.80 1.08
CA LYS A 48 -8.73 -15.69 -0.09
C LYS A 48 -7.41 -16.40 -0.35
N TRP A 49 -6.29 -15.87 0.13
CA TRP A 49 -5.00 -16.58 0.08
C TRP A 49 -4.97 -17.83 0.95
N TRP A 50 -5.85 -17.95 1.95
CA TRP A 50 -5.98 -19.14 2.78
C TRP A 50 -6.90 -20.21 2.18
N GLU A 51 -7.77 -19.86 1.23
CA GLU A 51 -8.64 -20.80 0.53
C GLU A 51 -7.93 -21.52 -0.64
N LEU A 52 -6.74 -21.07 -1.03
CA LEU A 52 -5.89 -21.69 -2.05
C LEU A 52 -4.84 -22.66 -1.46
N ARG A 53 -4.91 -22.99 -0.15
CA ARG A 53 -4.09 -24.01 0.50
C ARG A 53 -4.88 -25.30 0.74
#